data_AF-A0A6M8HLR2-F1
#
_entry.id   AF-A0A6M8HLR2-F1
#
_cell.length_a   1.000
_cell.length_b   1.000
_cell.length_c   1.000
_cell.angle_alpha   90.00
_cell.angle_beta   90.00
_cell.angle_gamma   90.00
#
_symmetry.space_group_name_H-M   'P 1'
#
loop_
_entity.id
_entity.type
_entity.pdbx_description
1 polymer ?
#
loop_
_entity_poly.entity_id
_entity_poly.type
_entity_poly.pdbx_seq_one_letter_code
_entity_poly.pdbx_strand_id
1 'polypeptide(L)'
;MNPPWFTHDGETRTVKVGGRYHVNDARVLRDAAITGWGIIIQGERLVAGDLASGRLVRVLPDRDGEVRPMHLLFPAARPLTSKLRSFVDLVAQEFGWQCLRLLSGSGLNLGAASDCGLDSGNWSWGCPTNSFN
;
A
#
# COMPACT_ATOMS: atom_id res chain seq x y z
N MET A 1 14.84 -5.40 12.32
CA MET A 1 13.93 -5.64 11.19
C MET A 1 12.85 -6.57 11.70
N ASN A 2 11.57 -6.16 11.68
CA ASN A 2 10.51 -7.03 12.18
C ASN A 2 10.37 -8.26 11.25
N PRO A 3 10.23 -9.46 11.81
CA PRO A 3 10.04 -10.66 11.01
C PRO A 3 8.79 -10.52 10.14
N PRO A 4 8.84 -10.96 8.87
CA PRO A 4 7.67 -10.96 8.02
C PRO A 4 6.59 -11.86 8.63
N TRP A 5 5.36 -11.39 8.51
CA TRP A 5 4.18 -12.12 8.94
C TRP A 5 3.18 -12.15 7.80
N PHE A 6 2.40 -13.22 7.74
CA PHE A 6 1.35 -13.42 6.76
C PHE A 6 0.12 -13.99 7.45
N THR A 7 -1.06 -13.64 6.96
CA THR A 7 -2.32 -14.15 7.48
C THR A 7 -2.78 -15.32 6.63
N HIS A 8 -3.24 -16.39 7.29
CA HIS A 8 -3.90 -17.53 6.68
C HIS A 8 -5.07 -17.96 7.54
N ASP A 9 -6.26 -18.14 6.97
CA ASP A 9 -7.45 -18.61 7.70
C ASP A 9 -7.75 -17.79 8.97
N GLY A 10 -7.45 -16.48 8.94
CA GLY A 10 -7.59 -15.59 10.10
C GLY A 10 -6.46 -15.69 11.14
N GLU A 11 -5.50 -16.59 10.97
CA GLU A 11 -4.31 -16.69 11.83
C GLU A 11 -3.12 -15.92 11.23
N THR A 12 -2.61 -14.94 11.97
CA THR A 12 -1.34 -14.29 11.63
C THR A 12 -0.17 -15.13 12.11
N ARG A 13 0.68 -15.54 11.17
CA ARG A 13 1.91 -16.28 11.48
C ARG A 13 3.13 -15.43 11.20
N THR A 14 3.97 -15.30 12.23
CA THR A 14 5.26 -14.61 12.13
C THR A 14 6.35 -15.63 11.87
N VAL A 15 7.08 -15.46 10.76
CA VAL A 15 8.18 -16.37 10.39
C VAL A 15 9.49 -15.61 10.42
N LYS A 16 10.46 -16.12 11.20
CA LYS A 16 11.84 -15.65 11.11
C LYS A 16 12.46 -16.20 9.84
N VAL A 17 12.67 -15.34 8.85
CA VAL A 17 13.38 -15.69 7.62
C VAL A 17 14.86 -15.34 7.82
N GLY A 18 15.72 -16.34 7.79
CA GLY A 18 17.17 -16.15 7.75
C GLY A 18 17.65 -16.10 6.29
N GLY A 19 18.11 -14.93 5.83
CA GLY A 19 18.66 -14.74 4.49
C GLY A 19 20.19 -14.65 4.52
N ARG A 20 20.84 -15.13 3.44
CA ARG A 20 22.29 -14.90 3.20
C ARG A 20 22.58 -13.50 2.64
N TYR A 21 21.54 -12.75 2.29
CA TYR A 21 21.63 -11.45 1.64
C TYR A 21 20.58 -10.51 2.25
N HIS A 22 21.03 -9.45 2.91
CA HIS A 22 20.18 -8.45 3.56
C HIS A 22 20.53 -7.06 3.05
N VAL A 23 19.54 -6.38 2.46
CA VAL A 23 19.69 -5.03 1.94
C VAL A 23 18.44 -4.24 2.30
N ASN A 24 18.60 -2.96 2.62
CA ASN A 24 17.51 -2.03 2.91
C ASN A 24 17.15 -1.18 1.67
N ASP A 25 17.05 -1.81 0.50
CA ASP A 25 16.68 -1.16 -0.74
C ASP A 25 15.80 -2.11 -1.56
N ALA A 26 14.60 -1.64 -1.90
CA ALA A 26 13.61 -2.46 -2.58
C ALA A 26 14.00 -2.82 -4.02
N ARG A 27 14.71 -1.93 -4.73
CA ARG A 27 15.14 -2.16 -6.12
C ARG A 27 16.28 -3.17 -6.17
N VAL A 28 17.26 -3.04 -5.27
CA VAL A 28 18.35 -4.01 -5.16
C VAL A 28 17.83 -5.40 -4.82
N LEU A 29 16.87 -5.50 -3.90
CA LEU A 29 16.22 -6.78 -3.58
C LEU A 29 15.46 -7.38 -4.78
N ARG A 30 14.75 -6.54 -5.54
CA ARG A 30 14.07 -6.94 -6.78
C ARG A 30 15.06 -7.52 -7.80
N ASP A 31 16.18 -6.83 -8.04
CA ASP A 31 17.17 -7.27 -9.01
C ASP A 31 17.86 -8.58 -8.55
N ALA A 32 18.08 -8.75 -7.25
CA ALA A 32 18.54 -10.00 -6.67
C ALA A 32 17.53 -11.15 -6.89
N ALA A 33 16.23 -10.90 -6.76
CA ALA A 33 15.22 -11.92 -7.03
C ALA A 33 15.13 -12.30 -8.52
N ILE A 34 15.20 -11.31 -9.42
CA ILE A 34 15.21 -11.55 -10.87
C ILE A 34 16.43 -12.39 -11.28
N THR A 35 17.56 -12.21 -10.61
CA THR A 35 18.79 -12.99 -10.85
C THR A 35 18.81 -14.34 -10.11
N GLY A 36 17.73 -14.71 -9.42
CA GLY A 36 17.56 -16.02 -8.80
C GLY A 36 18.21 -16.19 -7.42
N TRP A 37 18.56 -15.10 -6.73
CA TRP A 37 19.18 -15.19 -5.39
C TRP A 37 18.23 -15.62 -4.28
N GLY A 38 16.91 -15.55 -4.53
CA GLY A 38 15.90 -16.04 -3.59
C GLY A 38 14.53 -15.41 -3.77
N ILE A 39 13.70 -15.58 -2.74
CA ILE A 39 12.33 -15.05 -2.65
C ILE A 39 12.36 -13.74 -1.86
N ILE A 40 11.58 -12.75 -2.31
CA ILE A 40 11.46 -11.44 -1.66
C ILE A 40 10.00 -11.10 -1.40
N ILE A 41 9.76 -10.26 -0.39
CA ILE A 41 8.47 -9.62 -0.17
C ILE A 41 8.59 -8.18 -0.67
N GLN A 42 7.74 -7.79 -1.62
CA GLN A 42 7.75 -6.47 -2.23
C GLN A 42 6.35 -5.92 -2.42
N GLY A 43 6.24 -4.60 -2.51
CA GLY A 43 5.01 -3.94 -2.90
C GLY A 43 4.67 -4.25 -4.35
N GLU A 44 3.42 -4.63 -4.62
CA GLU A 44 2.93 -5.09 -5.92
C GLU A 44 3.30 -4.13 -7.07
N ARG A 45 3.11 -2.82 -6.86
CA ARG A 45 3.40 -1.79 -7.87
C ARG A 45 4.86 -1.79 -8.33
N LEU A 46 5.82 -2.14 -7.48
CA LEU A 46 7.24 -2.17 -7.84
C LEU A 46 7.58 -3.34 -8.77
N VAL A 47 6.92 -4.49 -8.59
CA VAL A 47 7.22 -5.74 -9.31
C VAL A 47 6.20 -6.07 -10.39
N ALA A 48 5.14 -5.28 -10.55
CA ALA A 48 4.06 -5.51 -11.49
C ALA A 48 4.55 -5.77 -12.93
N GLY A 49 5.53 -5.00 -13.41
CA GLY A 49 6.11 -5.21 -14.74
C GLY A 49 6.92 -6.51 -14.88
N ASP A 50 7.53 -6.99 -13.80
CA ASP A 50 8.28 -8.25 -13.80
C ASP A 50 7.40 -9.48 -13.68
N LEU A 51 6.30 -9.35 -12.93
CA LEU A 51 5.26 -10.36 -12.89
C LEU A 51 4.59 -10.47 -14.26
N ALA A 52 4.24 -9.34 -14.90
CA ALA A 52 3.62 -9.32 -16.22
C ALA A 52 4.55 -9.89 -17.32
N SER A 53 5.87 -9.68 -17.21
CA SER A 53 6.85 -10.24 -18.15
C SER A 53 7.32 -11.66 -17.80
N GLY A 54 6.84 -12.24 -16.70
CA GLY A 54 7.22 -13.59 -16.26
C GLY A 54 8.64 -13.69 -15.69
N ARG A 55 9.34 -12.57 -15.46
CA ARG A 55 10.66 -12.56 -14.80
C ARG A 55 10.56 -12.87 -13.32
N LEU A 56 9.44 -12.52 -12.71
CA LEU A 56 9.09 -12.89 -11.34
C LEU A 56 7.78 -13.68 -11.35
N VAL A 57 7.61 -14.53 -10.34
CA VAL A 57 6.39 -15.32 -10.12
C VAL A 57 5.90 -15.08 -8.70
N ARG A 58 4.59 -14.90 -8.52
CA ARG A 58 3.98 -14.79 -7.19
C ARG A 58 4.06 -16.15 -6.48
N VAL A 59 4.71 -16.15 -5.32
CA VAL A 59 4.79 -17.30 -4.43
C VAL A 59 3.77 -17.10 -3.30
N LEU A 60 3.08 -18.16 -2.88
CA LEU A 60 2.02 -18.12 -1.85
C LEU A 60 0.84 -17.20 -2.23
N PRO A 61 0.07 -17.52 -3.28
CA PRO A 61 -1.07 -16.69 -3.70
C PRO A 61 -2.17 -16.59 -2.63
N ASP A 62 -2.34 -17.63 -1.80
CA ASP A 62 -3.35 -17.70 -0.74
C ASP A 62 -2.92 -17.02 0.57
N ARG A 63 -1.89 -16.18 0.51
CA ARG A 63 -1.33 -15.45 1.65
C ARG A 63 -1.26 -13.98 1.28
N ASP A 64 -1.99 -13.17 2.02
CA ASP A 64 -1.87 -11.73 1.91
C ASP A 64 -0.94 -11.20 3.00
N GLY A 65 -0.09 -10.26 2.58
CA GLY A 65 0.66 -9.41 3.51
C GLY A 65 -0.22 -8.29 4.03
N GLU A 66 0.14 -7.71 5.17
CA GLU A 66 -0.54 -6.52 5.67
C GLU A 66 -0.52 -5.38 4.65
N VAL A 67 -1.66 -4.72 4.48
CA VAL A 67 -1.72 -3.44 3.78
C VAL A 67 -0.96 -2.42 4.62
N ARG A 68 0.16 -1.91 4.08
CA ARG A 68 0.90 -0.82 4.71
C ARG A 68 0.30 0.52 4.27
N PRO A 69 -0.32 1.29 5.18
CA PRO A 69 -0.89 2.58 4.81
C PRO A 69 0.21 3.56 4.41
N MET A 70 -0.09 4.42 3.43
CA MET A 70 0.79 5.52 3.04
C MET A 70 0.33 6.81 3.73
N HIS A 71 1.28 7.55 4.28
CA HIS A 71 0.98 8.77 5.04
C HIS A 71 1.66 9.98 4.39
N LEU A 72 0.91 11.08 4.27
CA LEU A 72 1.48 12.41 4.02
C LEU A 72 1.64 13.13 5.36
N LEU A 73 2.87 13.50 5.70
CA LEU A 73 3.20 14.18 6.95
C LEU A 73 3.56 15.64 6.66
N PHE A 74 2.89 16.56 7.35
CA PHE A 74 3.17 17.99 7.32
C PHE A 74 2.98 18.60 8.70
N PRO A 75 3.68 19.71 9.04
CA PRO A 75 3.60 20.32 10.37
C PRO A 75 2.18 20.79 10.70
N ALA A 76 1.65 20.36 11.85
CA ALA A 76 0.30 20.71 12.29
C ALA A 76 0.11 22.21 12.62
N ALA A 77 1.18 22.91 12.98
CA ALA A 77 1.12 24.29 13.47
C ALA A 77 0.93 25.35 12.36
N ARG A 78 0.78 24.94 11.10
CA ARG A 78 0.68 25.89 9.96
C ARG A 78 -0.61 25.65 9.19
N PRO A 79 -1.39 26.72 8.91
CA PRO A 79 -2.46 26.63 7.93
C PRO A 79 -1.91 26.07 6.62
N LEU A 80 -2.61 25.08 6.05
CA LEU A 80 -2.24 24.52 4.76
C LEU A 80 -2.29 25.62 3.69
N THR A 81 -1.16 25.91 3.07
CA THR A 81 -1.10 26.83 1.94
C THR A 81 -1.86 26.25 0.75
N SER A 82 -2.36 27.09 -0.16
CA SER A 82 -3.07 26.62 -1.36
C SER A 82 -2.21 25.64 -2.18
N LYS A 83 -0.89 25.88 -2.27
CA LYS A 83 0.05 24.98 -2.92
C LYS A 83 0.11 23.60 -2.27
N LEU A 84 0.15 23.54 -0.93
CA LEU A 84 0.19 22.27 -0.22
C LEU A 84 -1.14 21.52 -0.36
N ARG A 85 -2.27 22.22 -0.33
CA ARG A 85 -3.59 21.61 -0.59
C ARG A 85 -3.65 20.99 -1.98
N SER A 86 -3.29 21.74 -3.02
CA SER A 86 -3.24 21.21 -4.40
C SER A 86 -2.30 20.02 -4.55
N PHE A 87 -1.18 19.99 -3.81
CA PHE A 87 -0.30 18.83 -3.80
C PHE A 87 -0.93 17.61 -3.12
N VAL A 88 -1.61 17.79 -1.97
CA VAL A 88 -2.35 16.71 -1.30
C VAL A 88 -3.44 16.16 -2.22
N ASP A 89 -4.18 17.04 -2.89
CA ASP A 89 -5.24 16.64 -3.83
C ASP A 89 -4.67 15.81 -5.00
N LEU A 90 -3.54 16.24 -5.57
CA LEU A 90 -2.84 15.50 -6.62
C LEU A 90 -2.41 14.10 -6.15
N VAL A 91 -1.78 14.01 -4.97
CA VAL A 91 -1.35 12.72 -4.42
C VAL A 91 -2.55 11.82 -4.13
N ALA A 92 -3.63 12.37 -3.59
CA ALA A 92 -4.83 11.60 -3.31
C ALA A 92 -5.52 11.11 -4.60
N GLN A 93 -5.43 11.87 -5.70
CA GLN A 93 -5.92 11.45 -7.01
C GLN A 93 -5.10 10.28 -7.58
N GLU A 94 -3.77 10.30 -7.42
CA GLU A 94 -2.86 9.28 -7.95
C GLU A 94 -2.81 7.99 -7.12
N PHE A 95 -3.00 8.10 -5.80
CA PHE A 95 -2.85 6.97 -4.87
C PHE A 95 -4.16 6.55 -4.17
N GLY A 96 -5.23 7.33 -4.33
CA GLY A 96 -6.53 7.09 -3.70
C GLY A 96 -6.62 7.57 -2.25
N TRP A 97 -7.78 8.10 -1.86
CA TRP A 97 -8.05 8.58 -0.49
C TRP A 97 -8.06 7.47 0.56
N GLN A 98 -8.39 6.23 0.17
CA GLN A 98 -8.42 5.06 1.05
C GLN A 98 -7.06 4.77 1.71
N CYS A 99 -5.97 5.10 1.01
CA CYS A 99 -4.62 4.83 1.48
C CYS A 99 -4.11 5.94 2.41
N LEU A 100 -4.67 7.15 2.29
CA LEU A 100 -4.19 8.35 2.95
C LEU A 100 -4.93 8.58 4.26
N ARG A 101 -4.45 7.97 5.35
CA ARG A 101 -4.94 8.32 6.69
C ARG A 101 -4.35 9.67 7.10
N LEU A 102 -5.13 10.73 6.96
CA LEU A 102 -4.79 12.05 7.50
C LEU A 102 -4.92 12.01 9.02
N LEU A 103 -3.79 12.15 9.72
CA LEU A 103 -3.77 12.44 11.15
C LEU A 103 -3.86 13.95 11.32
N SER A 104 -5.03 14.55 11.10
CA SER A 104 -5.26 15.94 11.52
C SER A 104 -5.88 15.95 12.92
N GLY A 105 -5.12 16.45 13.88
CA GLY A 105 -5.72 17.12 15.02
C GLY A 105 -6.40 18.39 14.50
N SER A 106 -7.69 18.53 14.76
CA SER A 106 -8.55 19.70 14.52
C SER A 106 -8.91 20.06 13.06
N GLY A 107 -10.18 19.79 12.72
CA GLY A 107 -11.05 20.85 12.19
C GLY A 107 -11.21 21.00 10.68
N LEU A 108 -10.93 19.98 9.85
CA LEU A 108 -11.47 19.94 8.49
C LEU A 108 -12.56 18.88 8.40
N ASN A 109 -13.80 19.33 8.17
CA ASN A 109 -14.88 18.47 7.66
C ASN A 109 -14.51 18.03 6.24
N LEU A 110 -13.71 16.97 6.15
CA LEU A 110 -13.69 16.10 4.98
C LEU A 110 -14.82 15.10 5.22
N GLY A 111 -15.77 15.05 4.28
CA GLY A 111 -16.92 14.16 4.33
C GLY A 111 -16.50 12.79 4.82
N ALA A 112 -17.13 12.35 5.90
CA ALA A 112 -16.85 11.09 6.54
C ALA A 112 -16.83 9.98 5.48
N ALA A 113 -15.73 9.24 5.40
CA ALA A 113 -15.71 7.92 4.80
C ALA A 113 -16.49 6.97 5.73
N SER A 114 -17.80 7.18 5.83
CA SER A 114 -18.75 6.26 6.46
C SER A 114 -19.51 5.58 5.34
N ASP A 115 -18.84 4.63 4.69
CA ASP A 115 -19.42 3.41 4.11
C ASP A 115 -18.41 2.82 3.13
N CYS A 116 -17.46 2.08 3.69
CA CYS A 116 -16.76 1.06 2.92
C CYS A 116 -16.86 -0.22 3.75
N GLY A 117 -18.01 -0.89 3.61
CA GLY A 117 -18.14 -2.29 3.97
C GLY A 117 -17.09 -3.09 3.22
N LEU A 118 -16.31 -3.88 3.97
CA LEU A 118 -15.48 -4.94 3.44
C LEU A 118 -16.40 -6.04 2.90
N ASP A 119 -16.91 -5.86 1.68
CA ASP A 119 -17.59 -6.94 0.97
C ASP A 119 -16.53 -7.81 0.29
N SER A 120 -16.21 -8.90 0.96
CA SER A 120 -15.46 -10.02 0.43
C SER A 120 -16.19 -10.60 -0.78
N GLY A 121 -15.82 -10.20 -2.01
CA GLY A 121 -16.26 -10.97 -3.18
C GLY A 121 -16.29 -10.33 -4.55
N ASN A 122 -15.95 -9.05 -4.78
CA ASN A 122 -15.95 -8.53 -6.15
C ASN A 122 -14.93 -7.42 -6.39
N TRP A 123 -13.92 -7.71 -7.21
CA TRP A 123 -12.86 -6.78 -7.62
C TRP A 123 -13.35 -5.85 -8.75
N SER A 124 -14.46 -5.15 -8.54
CA SER A 124 -14.94 -4.14 -9.48
C SER A 124 -14.64 -2.74 -8.96
N TRP A 125 -13.61 -2.09 -9.52
CA TRP A 125 -13.36 -0.66 -9.35
C TRP A 125 -14.46 0.15 -10.04
N GLY A 126 -15.58 0.35 -9.35
CA GLY A 126 -16.63 1.26 -9.76
C GLY A 126 -16.71 2.43 -8.78
N CYS A 127 -16.24 3.61 -9.18
CA CYS A 127 -16.64 4.84 -8.52
C CYS A 127 -18.15 5.03 -8.72
N PRO A 128 -19.00 5.14 -7.68
CA PRO A 128 -20.33 5.64 -7.88
C PRO A 128 -20.22 7.12 -8.27
N THR A 129 -20.54 7.44 -9.52
CA THR A 129 -20.73 8.82 -9.98
C THR A 129 -21.90 9.40 -9.20
N ASN A 130 -21.59 10.17 -8.15
CA ASN A 130 -22.61 10.95 -7.48
C ASN A 130 -23.07 12.05 -8.44
N SER A 131 -24.28 11.89 -8.95
CA SER A 131 -24.99 12.87 -9.75
C SER A 131 -25.39 14.01 -8.82
N PHE A 132 -24.79 15.18 -9.03
CA PHE A 132 -25.27 16.42 -8.41
C PHE A 132 -26.64 16.76 -8.98
N ASN A 133 -27.64 16.88 -8.10
CA ASN A 133 -28.75 17.82 -8.25
C ASN A 133 -28.90 18.58 -6.92
#